data_AF-A0A522M7E9-F1
#
_entry.id   AF-A0A522M7E9-F1
#
_cell.length_a   1.000
_cell.length_b   1.000
_cell.length_c   1.000
_cell.angle_alpha   90.00
_cell.angle_beta   90.00
_cell.angle_gamma   90.00
#
_symmetry.space_group_name_H-M   'P 1'
#
loop_
_entity.id
_entity.type
_entity.pdbx_description
1 polymer ?
#
loop_
_entity_poly.entity_id
_entity_poly.type
_entity_poly.pdbx_seq_one_letter_code
_entity_poly.pdbx_strand_id
1 'polypeptide(L)'
;METPDPLAALNRLFVQALLRMGGAGEIDAACRLAAQGWSLLRHDQPKEAERLNGAMHNLTNPKRAGRRESPRGAGTVLSTPAQKETHS
;
A
#
# COMPACT_ATOMS: atom_id res chain seq x y z
N MET A 1 -29.72 -16.15 -9.30
CA MET A 1 -28.56 -15.50 -8.66
C MET A 1 -28.44 -14.13 -9.30
N GLU A 2 -28.66 -13.05 -8.56
CA GLU A 2 -28.35 -11.70 -9.07
C GLU A 2 -26.85 -11.62 -9.33
N THR A 3 -26.47 -11.36 -10.59
CA THR A 3 -25.09 -11.04 -10.93
C THR A 3 -24.72 -9.73 -10.23
N PRO A 4 -23.60 -9.69 -9.50
CA PRO A 4 -23.15 -8.45 -8.86
C PRO A 4 -22.99 -7.37 -9.91
N ASP A 5 -23.38 -6.14 -9.59
CA ASP A 5 -23.20 -4.97 -10.45
C ASP A 5 -21.74 -4.94 -10.96
N PRO A 6 -21.52 -5.09 -12.29
CA PRO A 6 -20.18 -5.12 -12.86
C PRO A 6 -19.37 -3.87 -12.54
N LEU A 7 -20.02 -2.71 -12.42
CA LEU A 7 -19.33 -1.47 -12.07
C LEU A 7 -18.81 -1.52 -10.63
N ALA A 8 -19.65 -1.91 -9.68
CA ALA A 8 -19.24 -2.06 -8.28
C ALA A 8 -18.13 -3.12 -8.12
N ALA A 9 -18.21 -4.23 -8.87
CA ALA A 9 -17.18 -5.27 -8.86
C ALA A 9 -15.84 -4.75 -9.41
N LEU A 10 -15.87 -4.04 -10.55
CA LEU A 10 -14.69 -3.42 -11.15
C LEU A 10 -14.09 -2.36 -10.24
N ASN A 11 -14.91 -1.48 -9.66
CA ASN A 11 -14.46 -0.43 -8.75
C ASN A 11 -13.77 -1.02 -7.51
N ARG A 12 -14.27 -2.16 -7.00
CA ARG A 12 -13.60 -2.88 -5.90
C ARG A 12 -12.22 -3.40 -6.29
N LEU A 13 -12.05 -3.96 -7.50
CA LEU A 13 -10.74 -4.39 -8.00
C LEU A 13 -9.79 -3.21 -8.18
N PHE A 14 -10.32 -2.09 -8.69
CA PHE A 14 -9.55 -0.86 -8.84
C PHE A 14 -9.06 -0.32 -7.49
N VAL A 15 -9.92 -0.24 -6.47
CA VAL A 15 -9.53 0.12 -5.09
C VAL A 15 -8.45 -0.80 -4.54
N GLN A 16 -8.55 -2.11 -4.76
CA GLN A 16 -7.50 -3.05 -4.32
C GLN A 16 -6.16 -2.78 -5.01
N ALA A 17 -6.15 -2.48 -6.32
CA ALA A 17 -4.95 -2.12 -7.05
C ALA A 17 -4.31 -0.84 -6.49
N LEU A 18 -5.10 0.20 -6.23
CA LEU A 18 -4.65 1.47 -5.65
C LEU A 18 -4.00 1.26 -4.27
N LEU A 19 -4.61 0.45 -3.41
CA LEU A 19 -4.05 0.13 -2.09
C LEU A 19 -2.74 -0.66 -2.18
N ARG A 20 -2.60 -1.55 -3.17
CA ARG A 20 -1.34 -2.27 -3.42
C ARG A 20 -0.25 -1.34 -3.93
N MET A 21 -0.58 -0.39 -4.81
CA MET A 21 0.35 0.65 -5.27
C MET A 21 0.83 1.52 -4.10
N GLY A 22 -0.08 1.98 -3.23
CA GLY A 22 0.29 2.70 -2.01
C GLY A 22 1.20 1.87 -1.10
N GLY A 23 0.89 0.57 -0.96
CA GLY A 23 1.75 -0.38 -0.23
C GLY A 23 3.12 -0.62 -0.88
N ALA A 24 3.29 -0.34 -2.17
CA ALA A 24 4.54 -0.44 -2.92
C ALA A 24 5.42 0.81 -2.81
N GLY A 25 4.87 1.93 -2.30
CA GLY A 25 5.53 3.24 -2.23
C GLY A 25 5.03 4.25 -3.27
N GLU A 26 4.09 3.87 -4.14
CA GLU A 26 3.54 4.73 -5.18
C GLU A 26 2.26 5.46 -4.74
N ILE A 27 2.30 6.08 -3.56
CA ILE A 27 1.13 6.74 -2.96
C ILE A 27 0.61 7.89 -3.84
N ASP A 28 1.50 8.73 -4.37
CA ASP A 28 1.09 9.86 -5.20
C ASP A 28 0.41 9.41 -6.49
N ALA A 29 0.95 8.38 -7.15
CA ALA A 29 0.36 7.81 -8.36
C ALA A 29 -1.01 7.18 -8.05
N ALA A 30 -1.12 6.44 -6.94
CA ALA A 30 -2.38 5.85 -6.49
C ALA A 30 -3.43 6.94 -6.18
N CYS A 31 -3.06 8.01 -5.47
CA CYS A 31 -3.96 9.12 -5.19
C CYS A 31 -4.44 9.83 -6.47
N ARG A 32 -3.55 10.07 -7.44
CA ARG A 32 -3.92 10.68 -8.73
C ARG A 32 -4.89 9.81 -9.53
N LEU A 33 -4.69 8.49 -9.56
CA LEU A 33 -5.60 7.56 -10.24
C LEU A 33 -6.96 7.49 -9.52
N ALA A 34 -6.96 7.45 -8.18
CA ALA A 34 -8.19 7.48 -7.39
C ALA A 34 -9.00 8.75 -7.61
N ALA A 35 -8.35 9.92 -7.65
CA ALA A 35 -9.00 11.20 -7.90
C ALA A 35 -9.61 11.29 -9.31
N GLN A 36 -8.92 10.77 -10.33
CA GLN A 36 -9.46 10.68 -11.69
C GLN A 36 -10.70 9.78 -11.75
N GLY A 37 -10.64 8.58 -11.13
CA GLY A 37 -11.80 7.70 -11.04
C GLY A 37 -12.97 8.33 -10.29
N TRP A 38 -12.70 9.03 -9.18
CA TRP A 38 -13.72 9.77 -8.44
C TRP A 38 -14.38 10.84 -9.31
N SER A 39 -13.58 11.62 -10.06
CA SER A 39 -14.09 12.64 -10.98
C SER A 39 -15.06 12.04 -12.01
N LEU A 40 -14.77 10.85 -12.55
CA LEU A 40 -15.65 10.18 -13.51
C LEU A 40 -16.97 9.71 -12.90
N LEU A 41 -16.97 9.29 -11.63
CA LEU A 41 -18.13 8.65 -11.01
C LEU A 41 -18.99 9.59 -10.15
N ARG A 42 -18.49 10.78 -9.76
CA ARG A 42 -19.12 11.63 -8.74
C ARG A 42 -20.56 12.07 -9.04
N HIS A 43 -20.95 12.15 -10.31
CA HIS A 43 -22.27 12.62 -10.72
C HIS A 43 -23.23 11.47 -11.01
N ASP A 44 -22.79 10.49 -11.79
CA ASP A 44 -23.65 9.40 -12.25
C ASP A 44 -23.71 8.23 -11.27
N GLN A 45 -22.65 8.03 -10.48
CA GLN A 45 -22.47 6.85 -9.61
C GLN A 45 -21.88 7.25 -8.24
N PRO A 46 -22.59 8.07 -7.45
CA PRO A 46 -22.06 8.67 -6.22
C PRO A 46 -21.61 7.64 -5.18
N LYS A 47 -22.30 6.49 -5.10
CA LYS A 47 -21.93 5.38 -4.20
C LYS A 47 -20.55 4.80 -4.52
N GLU A 48 -20.23 4.68 -5.81
CA GLU A 48 -18.95 4.13 -6.25
C GLU A 48 -17.84 5.18 -6.18
N ALA A 49 -18.17 6.46 -6.37
CA ALA A 49 -17.27 7.58 -6.10
C ALA A 49 -16.88 7.64 -4.61
N GLU A 50 -17.81 7.46 -3.68
CA GLU A 50 -17.52 7.49 -2.23
C GLU A 50 -16.47 6.44 -1.83
N ARG A 51 -16.48 5.26 -2.46
CA ARG A 51 -15.47 4.23 -2.23
C ARG A 51 -14.06 4.69 -2.64
N LEU A 52 -13.94 5.39 -3.76
CA LEU A 52 -12.67 5.96 -4.21
C LEU A 52 -12.20 7.08 -3.29
N ASN A 53 -13.13 7.88 -2.76
CA ASN A 53 -12.80 8.87 -1.74
C ASN A 53 -12.25 8.21 -0.46
N GLY A 54 -12.85 7.12 -0.01
CA GLY A 54 -12.35 6.30 1.09
C GLY A 54 -10.98 5.67 0.79
N ALA A 55 -10.71 5.28 -0.46
CA ALA A 55 -9.40 4.77 -0.86
C ALA A 55 -8.32 5.85 -0.76
N MET A 56 -8.60 7.07 -1.22
CA MET A 56 -7.67 8.22 -1.07
C MET A 56 -7.34 8.47 0.40
N HIS A 57 -8.34 8.49 1.29
CA HIS A 57 -8.12 8.66 2.73
C HIS A 57 -7.27 7.55 3.35
N ASN A 58 -7.43 6.31 2.87
CA ASN A 58 -6.60 5.19 3.32
C ASN A 58 -5.14 5.31 2.85
N LEU A 59 -4.92 5.81 1.64
CA LEU A 59 -3.60 6.02 1.07
C LEU A 59 -2.83 7.13 1.79
N THR A 60 -3.52 8.21 2.18
CA THR A 60 -2.93 9.37 2.85
C THR A 60 -2.86 9.24 4.37
N ASN A 61 -3.37 8.15 4.94
CA ASN A 61 -3.34 7.95 6.40
C ASN A 61 -1.88 7.72 6.89
N PRO A 62 -1.33 8.60 7.75
CA PRO A 62 0.06 8.53 8.21
C PRO A 62 0.40 7.23 8.96
N LYS A 63 -0.60 6.52 9.52
CA LYS A 63 -0.38 5.21 10.17
C LYS A 63 0.09 4.12 9.21
N ARG A 64 -0.10 4.28 7.88
CA ARG A 64 0.43 3.37 6.85
C ARG A 64 1.79 3.79 6.30
N ALA A 65 2.11 5.09 6.31
CA ALA A 65 3.41 5.61 5.90
C ALA A 65 4.55 5.11 6.83
N GLY A 66 4.26 4.92 8.12
CA GLY A 66 5.23 4.45 9.11
C GLY A 66 5.63 2.97 9.06
N ARG A 67 5.04 2.14 8.18
CA ARG A 67 5.37 0.69 8.11
C ARG A 67 6.63 0.39 7.27
N ARG A 68 7.29 1.40 6.68
CA ARG A 68 8.40 1.20 5.74
C ARG A 68 9.77 1.74 6.17
N GLU A 69 9.97 2.09 7.43
CA GLU A 69 11.34 2.28 7.95
C GLU A 69 11.69 1.21 8.97
N SER A 70 12.11 0.06 8.45
CA SER A 70 13.05 -0.84 9.12
C SER A 70 13.74 -1.68 8.05
N PRO A 71 14.94 -1.28 7.59
CA PRO A 71 15.78 -2.17 6.79
C PRO A 71 16.36 -3.23 7.74
N ARG A 72 15.70 -4.39 7.80
CA ARG A 72 16.23 -5.60 8.44
C ARG A 72 16.54 -6.54 7.28
N GLY A 73 17.77 -6.88 6.89
CA GLY A 73 19.14 -6.69 7.36
C GLY A 73 19.95 -7.82 6.70
N ALA A 74 21.20 -7.62 6.27
CA ALA A 74 22.14 -8.71 5.99
C ALA A 74 23.58 -8.17 5.83
N GLY A 75 24.43 -8.49 6.78
CA GLY A 75 25.85 -8.15 6.75
C GLY A 75 26.54 -8.28 8.10
N THR A 76 26.25 -9.35 8.86
CA THR A 76 27.09 -9.74 9.99
C THR A 76 28.42 -10.23 9.43
N VAL A 77 29.40 -9.33 9.33
CA VAL A 77 30.80 -9.70 9.08
C VAL A 77 31.44 -10.13 10.40
N LEU A 78 31.68 -11.45 10.44
CA LEU A 78 32.78 -12.16 11.11
C LEU A 78 33.75 -11.27 11.91
N SER A 79 33.86 -11.53 13.20
CA SER A 79 35.09 -11.25 13.96
C SER A 79 35.23 -12.27 15.09
N THR A 80 35.90 -13.37 14.77
CA THR A 80 36.60 -14.21 15.74
C THR A 80 37.93 -13.53 16.06
N PRO A 81 38.37 -13.51 17.32
CA PRO A 81 39.79 -13.76 17.52
C PRO A 81 40.08 -14.74 18.68
N ALA A 82 40.95 -15.69 18.32
CA ALA A 82 42.14 -16.12 19.04
C ALA A 82 41.99 -16.78 20.43
N GLN A 83 42.29 -18.08 20.41
CA GLN A 83 42.73 -18.88 21.55
C GLN A 83 43.89 -18.18 22.29
N LYS A 84 43.85 -18.20 23.64
CA LYS A 84 45.05 -18.04 24.46
C LYS A 84 45.42 -19.38 25.05
N GLU A 85 46.58 -19.86 24.64
CA GLU A 85 47.30 -20.98 25.23
C GLU A 85 47.68 -20.62 26.68
N THR A 86 47.23 -21.43 27.62
CA THR A 86 47.70 -21.42 29.01
C THR A 86 48.86 -22.40 29.13
N HIS A 87 50.06 -21.87 29.33
CA HIS A 87 51.22 -22.63 29.77
C HIS A 87 51.80 -21.95 31.02
N SER A 88 51.60 -22.59 32.18
CA SER A 88 52.53 -22.70 33.33
C SER A 88 51.79 -23.32 34.51
#